data_AF-A0A382JGI1-F1
#
_entry.id   AF-A0A382JGI1-F1
#
_cell.length_a   1.000
_cell.length_b   1.000
_cell.length_c   1.000
_cell.angle_alpha   90.00
_cell.angle_beta   90.00
_cell.angle_gamma   90.00
#
_symmetry.space_group_name_H-M   'P 1'
#
loop_
_entity.id
_entity.type
_entity.pdbx_description
1 polymer ?
#
loop_
_entity_poly.entity_id
_entity_poly.type
_entity_poly.pdbx_seq_one_letter_code
_entity_poly.pdbx_strand_id
1 'polypeptide(L)'
;MTSQIVLINAQGVALASDSAVTMGDGRTFDTVNKVFSLAGRGNSWKHHIAFIISGGDSYTPGSILWERVIGLFSKHLEDTAPDLFSVNDYVNQFIDFVNNDSRLNIPTQNDIAVQSDLLNWFEAVPPVASKMKASTAIGRLGSLVGYGAVADLDNVSAAVDERIEAFIENLLQFISDVKLDRANDNNWTQRLLRIESENGHNSRVMARTFVNSLQLTPIRESTRKLEEIFNFHLANSYSDFKWARNHSVIAIVGFGQDELVPMMVELKSGSIIDSQYGSIQIRRRYELRLQSNAYDHGELEERCDECGTKL
;
A
#
# COMPACT_ATOMS: atom_id res chain seq x y z
N MET A 1 -12.23 -9.49 -0.64
CA MET A 1 -12.38 -9.43 0.83
C MET A 1 -11.80 -10.72 1.38
N THR A 2 -11.07 -10.67 2.49
CA THR A 2 -10.39 -11.82 3.09
C THR A 2 -10.71 -11.82 4.57
N SER A 3 -11.24 -12.93 5.08
CA SER A 3 -11.51 -13.10 6.51
C SER A 3 -10.32 -13.77 7.18
N GLN A 4 -9.80 -13.17 8.25
CA GLN A 4 -8.63 -13.65 8.98
C GLN A 4 -8.87 -13.56 10.49
N ILE A 5 -8.38 -14.56 11.22
CA ILE A 5 -8.42 -14.58 12.68
C ILE A 5 -7.10 -15.08 13.23
N VAL A 6 -6.62 -14.38 14.26
CA VAL A 6 -5.45 -14.75 15.05
C VAL A 6 -5.88 -14.82 16.51
N LEU A 7 -5.73 -15.97 17.14
CA LEU A 7 -5.97 -16.18 18.55
C LEU A 7 -4.64 -16.43 19.24
N ILE A 8 -4.33 -15.60 20.23
CA ILE A 8 -3.05 -15.61 20.96
C ILE A 8 -3.33 -15.81 22.44
N ASN A 9 -2.62 -16.75 23.06
CA ASN A 9 -2.56 -16.88 24.51
C ASN A 9 -1.11 -17.20 24.94
N ALA A 10 -0.87 -17.33 26.25
CA ALA A 10 0.47 -17.60 26.78
C ALA A 10 1.07 -18.95 26.34
N GLN A 11 0.25 -19.88 25.83
CA GLN A 11 0.68 -21.22 25.44
C GLN A 11 0.88 -21.36 23.93
N GLY A 12 0.33 -20.46 23.12
CA GLY A 12 0.37 -20.64 21.69
C GLY A 12 -0.46 -19.64 20.88
N VAL A 13 -0.43 -19.90 19.57
CA VAL A 13 -1.10 -19.11 18.55
C VAL A 13 -1.92 -20.06 17.68
N ALA A 14 -3.17 -19.70 17.41
CA ALA A 14 -3.99 -20.32 16.38
C ALA A 14 -4.33 -19.29 15.28
N LEU A 15 -4.12 -19.69 14.03
CA LEU A 15 -4.34 -18.85 12.85
C LEU A 15 -5.38 -19.51 11.94
N ALA A 16 -6.30 -18.71 11.40
CA ALA A 16 -7.15 -19.15 10.31
C ALA A 16 -7.40 -18.01 9.32
N SER A 17 -7.56 -18.38 8.05
CA SER A 17 -7.91 -17.50 6.96
C SER A 17 -8.89 -18.23 6.04
N ASP A 18 -9.78 -17.49 5.38
CA ASP A 18 -10.53 -18.05 4.26
C ASP A 18 -9.59 -18.43 3.10
N SER A 19 -10.04 -19.37 2.26
CA SER A 19 -9.32 -19.79 1.05
C SER A 19 -9.80 -19.08 -0.22
N ALA A 20 -10.90 -18.32 -0.12
CA ALA A 20 -11.51 -17.61 -1.23
C ALA A 20 -10.70 -16.37 -1.65
N VAL A 21 -10.46 -16.20 -2.95
CA VAL A 21 -9.90 -14.99 -3.56
C VAL A 21 -10.72 -14.66 -4.79
N THR A 22 -11.27 -13.44 -4.83
CA THR A 22 -11.99 -12.92 -5.99
C THR A 22 -11.11 -11.95 -6.77
N MET A 23 -10.89 -12.24 -8.04
CA MET A 23 -10.15 -11.38 -8.96
C MET A 23 -11.04 -10.24 -9.49
N GLY A 24 -10.42 -9.21 -10.07
CA GLY A 24 -11.13 -8.01 -10.55
C GLY A 24 -12.17 -8.26 -11.65
N ASP A 25 -12.15 -9.43 -12.29
CA ASP A 25 -13.15 -9.88 -13.28
C ASP A 25 -14.29 -10.70 -12.68
N GLY A 26 -14.34 -10.83 -11.35
CA GLY A 26 -15.37 -11.55 -10.61
C GLY A 26 -15.10 -13.05 -10.45
N ARG A 27 -14.03 -13.61 -11.04
CA ARG A 27 -13.65 -15.01 -10.82
C ARG A 27 -13.21 -15.23 -9.39
N THR A 28 -13.68 -16.32 -8.77
CA THR A 28 -13.30 -16.69 -7.40
C THR A 28 -12.58 -18.04 -7.39
N PHE A 29 -11.46 -18.10 -6.68
CA PHE A 29 -10.68 -19.31 -6.41
C PHE A 29 -10.81 -19.64 -4.92
N ASP A 30 -11.14 -20.88 -4.58
CA ASP A 30 -11.45 -21.34 -3.22
C ASP A 30 -10.35 -22.18 -2.58
N THR A 31 -9.14 -22.17 -3.16
CA THR A 31 -8.00 -23.01 -2.76
C THR A 31 -6.73 -22.21 -2.45
N VAL A 32 -6.83 -20.88 -2.30
CA VAL A 32 -5.65 -20.03 -2.09
C VAL A 32 -5.17 -20.14 -0.64
N ASN A 33 -3.89 -20.48 -0.47
CA ASN A 33 -3.26 -20.45 0.84
C ASN A 33 -2.86 -19.02 1.22
N LYS A 34 -3.20 -18.61 2.45
CA LYS A 34 -2.88 -17.28 3.00
C LYS A 34 -2.11 -17.35 4.32
N VAL A 35 -1.84 -18.57 4.82
CA VAL A 35 -1.09 -18.84 6.04
C VAL A 35 0.18 -19.60 5.67
N PHE A 36 1.33 -19.05 6.01
CA PHE A 36 2.64 -19.61 5.65
C PHE A 36 3.46 -19.79 6.93
N SER A 37 3.97 -20.99 7.16
CA SER A 37 4.87 -21.26 8.29
C SER A 37 6.31 -21.15 7.83
N LEU A 38 7.19 -20.54 8.64
CA LEU A 38 8.63 -20.73 8.52
C LEU A 38 9.00 -22.09 9.12
N ALA A 39 8.58 -23.19 8.49
CA ALA A 39 9.08 -24.50 8.87
C ALA A 39 10.44 -24.71 8.19
N GLY A 40 11.53 -24.77 8.97
CA GLY A 40 12.85 -25.02 8.41
C GLY A 40 12.89 -26.33 7.62
N ARG A 41 13.60 -26.36 6.48
CA ARG A 41 13.90 -27.61 5.78
C ARG A 41 15.06 -28.32 6.49
N GLY A 42 14.80 -29.51 7.04
CA GLY A 42 15.78 -30.31 7.78
C GLY A 42 15.69 -30.15 9.30
N ASN A 43 16.72 -30.60 10.02
CA ASN A 43 16.71 -30.71 11.50
C ASN A 43 16.79 -29.35 12.24
N SER A 44 16.55 -28.22 11.57
CA SER A 44 16.51 -26.88 12.17
C SER A 44 15.06 -26.45 12.42
N TRP A 45 14.40 -27.09 13.39
CA TRP A 45 13.06 -26.73 13.89
C TRP A 45 13.05 -25.44 14.74
N LYS A 46 13.93 -24.47 14.45
CA LYS A 46 14.15 -23.31 15.32
C LYS A 46 13.13 -22.18 15.18
N HIS A 47 12.28 -22.23 14.17
CA HIS A 47 11.40 -21.11 13.82
C HIS A 47 9.95 -21.47 14.16
N HIS A 48 9.39 -20.82 15.18
CA HIS A 48 7.98 -20.93 15.55
C HIS A 48 7.20 -19.72 15.06
N ILE A 49 7.44 -19.33 13.81
CA ILE A 49 6.91 -18.11 13.19
C ILE A 49 6.02 -18.48 11.99
N ALA A 50 4.88 -17.81 11.90
CA ALA A 50 3.97 -17.88 10.78
C ALA A 50 3.63 -16.48 10.25
N PHE A 51 3.28 -16.44 8.96
CA PHE A 51 2.83 -15.28 8.22
C PHE A 51 1.38 -15.49 7.82
N ILE A 52 0.55 -14.48 8.00
CA ILE A 52 -0.80 -14.42 7.44
C ILE A 52 -0.92 -13.18 6.57
N ILE A 53 -1.46 -13.33 5.35
CA ILE A 53 -1.44 -12.26 4.34
C ILE A 53 -2.85 -11.96 3.83
N SER A 54 -3.23 -10.69 3.79
CA SER A 54 -4.46 -10.20 3.17
C SER A 54 -4.23 -8.97 2.32
N GLY A 55 -5.24 -8.58 1.54
CA GLY A 55 -5.15 -7.47 0.59
C GLY A 55 -4.61 -7.97 -0.75
N GLY A 56 -3.52 -7.36 -1.23
CA GLY A 56 -2.83 -7.77 -2.45
C GLY A 56 -2.29 -9.21 -2.37
N ASP A 57 -2.38 -9.92 -3.48
CA ASP A 57 -1.88 -11.30 -3.66
C ASP A 57 -0.37 -11.36 -3.93
N SER A 58 0.24 -10.22 -4.24
CA SER A 58 1.62 -10.08 -4.65
C SER A 58 2.31 -8.94 -3.89
N TYR A 59 3.62 -9.10 -3.70
CA TYR A 59 4.53 -8.06 -3.28
C TYR A 59 4.69 -7.04 -4.42
N THR A 60 4.14 -5.85 -4.19
CA THR A 60 3.89 -4.82 -5.21
C THR A 60 5.13 -4.39 -6.00
N PRO A 61 6.30 -4.09 -5.38
CA PRO A 61 7.46 -3.59 -6.12
C PRO A 61 8.02 -4.54 -7.18
N GLY A 62 7.79 -5.85 -7.04
CA GLY A 62 8.22 -6.85 -8.02
C GLY A 62 7.08 -7.52 -8.77
N SER A 63 5.83 -7.29 -8.37
CA SER A 63 4.67 -8.09 -8.79
C SER A 63 4.87 -9.60 -8.55
N ILE A 64 5.48 -9.98 -7.42
CA ILE A 64 5.82 -11.37 -7.07
C ILE A 64 4.85 -11.90 -6.03
N LEU A 65 4.28 -13.09 -6.24
CA LEU A 65 3.38 -13.72 -5.25
C LEU A 65 4.03 -13.83 -3.88
N TRP A 66 3.28 -13.52 -2.82
CA TRP A 66 3.80 -13.56 -1.46
C TRP A 66 4.33 -14.93 -1.03
N GLU A 67 3.71 -16.02 -1.50
CA GLU A 67 4.22 -17.38 -1.28
C GLU A 67 5.68 -17.52 -1.75
N ARG A 68 6.01 -16.91 -2.89
CA ARG A 68 7.37 -16.93 -3.42
C ARG A 68 8.31 -16.05 -2.60
N VAL A 69 7.86 -14.89 -2.15
CA VAL A 69 8.64 -13.99 -1.30
C VAL A 69 8.99 -14.67 0.03
N ILE A 70 7.99 -15.27 0.70
CA ILE A 70 8.18 -15.98 1.96
C ILE A 70 9.07 -17.22 1.75
N GLY A 71 8.90 -17.94 0.65
CA GLY A 71 9.78 -19.07 0.32
C GLY A 71 11.24 -18.66 0.11
N LEU A 72 11.49 -17.51 -0.53
CA LEU A 72 12.84 -16.95 -0.69
C LEU A 72 13.40 -16.46 0.65
N PHE A 73 12.58 -15.84 1.50
CA PHE A 73 12.98 -15.43 2.84
C PHE A 73 13.35 -16.63 3.71
N SER A 74 12.54 -17.70 3.70
CA SER A 74 12.83 -18.94 4.42
C SER A 74 14.18 -19.52 4.00
N LYS A 75 14.47 -19.52 2.69
CA LYS A 75 15.77 -19.96 2.18
C LYS A 75 16.91 -19.02 2.64
N HIS A 76 16.69 -17.70 2.63
CA HIS A 76 17.67 -16.73 3.13
C HIS A 76 18.03 -16.99 4.59
N LEU A 77 17.04 -17.31 5.44
CA LEU A 77 17.29 -17.68 6.84
C LEU A 77 18.07 -19.01 6.97
N GLU A 78 17.80 -19.99 6.10
CA GLU A 78 18.57 -21.24 6.08
C GLU A 78 20.03 -21.01 5.65
N ASP A 79 20.24 -20.18 4.63
CA ASP A 79 21.57 -19.90 4.06
C ASP A 79 22.42 -19.03 4.99
N THR A 80 21.81 -18.09 5.74
CA THR A 80 22.52 -17.16 6.64
C THR A 80 22.55 -17.61 8.10
N ALA A 81 21.61 -18.47 8.50
CA ALA A 81 21.44 -18.98 9.85
C ALA A 81 21.59 -17.91 10.97
N PRO A 82 20.87 -16.78 10.88
CA PRO A 82 20.99 -15.72 11.86
C PRO A 82 20.39 -16.15 13.20
N ASP A 83 20.96 -15.63 14.29
CA ASP A 83 20.36 -15.78 15.62
C ASP A 83 19.19 -14.79 15.75
N LEU A 84 17.98 -15.32 15.83
CA LEU A 84 16.73 -14.54 15.89
C LEU A 84 15.97 -14.91 17.16
N PHE A 85 16.08 -14.06 18.18
CA PHE A 85 15.64 -14.34 19.54
C PHE A 85 14.20 -13.92 19.82
N SER A 86 13.71 -12.92 19.08
CA SER A 86 12.37 -12.33 19.22
C SER A 86 11.60 -12.31 17.90
N VAL A 87 10.26 -12.25 17.93
CA VAL A 87 9.44 -12.00 16.73
C VAL A 87 9.87 -10.71 16.02
N ASN A 88 10.29 -9.68 16.77
CA ASN A 88 10.80 -8.44 16.18
C ASN A 88 12.09 -8.65 15.37
N ASP A 89 12.96 -9.58 15.76
CA ASP A 89 14.16 -9.90 14.97
C ASP A 89 13.76 -10.51 13.62
N TYR A 90 12.76 -11.40 13.59
CA TYR A 90 12.22 -11.93 12.34
C TYR A 90 11.59 -10.84 11.47
N VAL A 91 10.85 -9.91 12.08
CA VAL A 91 10.22 -8.78 11.38
C VAL A 91 11.28 -7.89 10.74
N ASN A 92 12.29 -7.47 11.51
CA ASN A 92 13.36 -6.61 11.02
C ASN A 92 14.15 -7.33 9.92
N GLN A 93 14.51 -8.59 10.13
CA GLN A 93 15.22 -9.39 9.13
C GLN A 93 14.40 -9.60 7.85
N PHE A 94 13.07 -9.70 7.95
CA PHE A 94 12.16 -9.78 6.81
C PHE A 94 12.06 -8.46 6.06
N ILE A 95 11.88 -7.34 6.76
CA ILE A 95 11.84 -5.99 6.16
C ILE A 95 13.16 -5.71 5.44
N ASP A 96 14.29 -5.98 6.10
CA ASP A 96 15.62 -5.80 5.52
C ASP A 96 15.82 -6.68 4.28
N PHE A 97 15.41 -7.95 4.34
CA PHE A 97 15.48 -8.86 3.20
C PHE A 97 14.65 -8.32 2.02
N VAL A 98 13.40 -7.97 2.25
CA VAL A 98 12.48 -7.54 1.18
C VAL A 98 12.90 -6.20 0.57
N ASN A 99 13.36 -5.25 1.38
CA ASN A 99 13.79 -3.93 0.89
C ASN A 99 15.13 -3.98 0.15
N ASN A 100 16.02 -4.94 0.44
CA ASN A 100 17.37 -4.99 -0.14
C ASN A 100 17.56 -6.07 -1.22
N ASP A 101 16.61 -7.00 -1.42
CA ASP A 101 16.73 -8.02 -2.47
C ASP A 101 16.33 -7.45 -3.85
N SER A 102 17.33 -7.24 -4.72
CA SER A 102 17.14 -6.72 -6.07
C SER A 102 16.31 -7.62 -6.98
N ARG A 103 16.13 -8.91 -6.65
CA ARG A 103 15.25 -9.82 -7.37
C ARG A 103 13.78 -9.56 -7.03
N LEU A 104 13.52 -8.98 -5.87
CA LEU A 104 12.17 -8.61 -5.41
C LEU A 104 11.79 -7.19 -5.83
N ASN A 105 12.76 -6.28 -5.89
CA ASN A 105 12.51 -4.86 -6.18
C ASN A 105 12.83 -4.53 -7.65
N ILE A 106 11.86 -4.78 -8.53
CA ILE A 106 11.99 -4.57 -9.98
C ILE A 106 11.51 -3.14 -10.31
N PRO A 107 12.41 -2.19 -10.68
CA PRO A 107 12.03 -0.78 -10.80
C PRO A 107 10.85 -0.53 -11.74
N THR A 108 10.82 -1.22 -12.89
CA THR A 108 9.74 -1.06 -13.88
C THR A 108 8.39 -1.56 -13.37
N GLN A 109 8.35 -2.60 -12.53
CA GLN A 109 7.11 -3.08 -11.93
C GLN A 109 6.63 -2.13 -10.83
N ASN A 110 7.57 -1.62 -10.02
CA ASN A 110 7.27 -0.60 -9.02
C ASN A 110 6.72 0.69 -9.66
N ASP A 111 7.31 1.15 -10.77
CA ASP A 111 6.82 2.31 -11.53
C ASP A 111 5.38 2.11 -12.02
N ILE A 112 5.07 0.95 -12.59
CA ILE A 112 3.71 0.59 -13.01
C ILE A 112 2.76 0.60 -11.81
N ALA A 113 3.19 0.08 -10.66
CA ALA A 113 2.37 0.06 -9.46
C ALA A 113 2.08 1.48 -8.93
N VAL A 114 3.10 2.35 -8.83
CA VAL A 114 2.91 3.77 -8.44
C VAL A 114 1.97 4.48 -9.41
N GLN A 115 2.14 4.27 -10.72
CA GLN A 115 1.25 4.85 -11.74
C GLN A 115 -0.18 4.34 -11.59
N SER A 116 -0.38 3.04 -11.36
CA SER A 116 -1.69 2.45 -11.11
C SER A 116 -2.34 3.00 -9.85
N ASP A 117 -1.59 3.15 -8.76
CA ASP A 117 -2.09 3.72 -7.52
C ASP A 117 -2.51 5.20 -7.71
N LEU A 118 -1.70 6.01 -8.41
CA LEU A 118 -2.04 7.39 -8.76
C LEU A 118 -3.30 7.48 -9.64
N LEU A 119 -3.42 6.58 -10.62
CA LEU A 119 -4.60 6.47 -11.47
C LEU A 119 -5.84 6.20 -10.61
N ASN A 120 -5.83 5.14 -9.81
CA ASN A 120 -6.97 4.77 -8.97
C ASN A 120 -7.36 5.90 -7.99
N TRP A 121 -6.37 6.55 -7.37
CA TRP A 121 -6.62 7.67 -6.46
C TRP A 121 -7.28 8.85 -7.16
N PHE A 122 -6.72 9.30 -8.29
CA PHE A 122 -7.22 10.50 -8.96
C PHE A 122 -8.55 10.25 -9.69
N GLU A 123 -8.79 9.04 -10.21
CA GLU A 123 -10.10 8.65 -10.76
C GLU A 123 -11.22 8.69 -9.71
N ALA A 124 -10.89 8.43 -8.44
CA ALA A 124 -11.85 8.45 -7.33
C ALA A 124 -12.21 9.88 -6.87
N VAL A 125 -11.45 10.90 -7.30
CA VAL A 125 -11.70 12.29 -6.94
C VAL A 125 -13.05 12.75 -7.53
N PRO A 126 -13.99 13.31 -6.74
CA PRO A 126 -15.37 13.53 -7.18
C PRO A 126 -15.57 14.26 -8.52
N PRO A 127 -14.91 15.41 -8.80
CA PRO A 127 -15.03 16.07 -10.11
C PRO A 127 -14.48 15.20 -11.26
N VAL A 128 -13.38 14.47 -11.04
CA VAL A 128 -12.78 13.57 -12.03
C VAL A 128 -13.71 12.37 -12.30
N ALA A 129 -14.17 11.69 -11.25
CA ALA A 129 -15.11 10.58 -11.34
C ALA A 129 -16.40 10.98 -12.08
N SER A 130 -16.90 12.19 -11.83
CA SER A 130 -18.09 12.73 -12.50
C SER A 130 -17.86 12.91 -14.00
N LYS A 131 -16.72 13.47 -14.40
CA LYS A 131 -16.36 13.61 -15.82
C LYS A 131 -16.18 12.27 -16.51
N MET A 132 -15.47 11.33 -15.90
CA MET A 132 -15.28 10.01 -16.50
C MET A 132 -16.59 9.26 -16.71
N LYS A 133 -17.53 9.37 -15.75
CA LYS A 133 -18.89 8.83 -15.91
C LYS A 133 -19.67 9.52 -17.02
N ALA A 134 -19.60 10.85 -17.10
CA ALA A 134 -20.25 11.61 -18.17
C ALA A 134 -19.70 11.23 -19.55
N SER A 135 -18.38 11.20 -19.73
CA SER A 135 -17.73 10.79 -20.99
C SER A 135 -18.11 9.36 -21.40
N THR A 136 -18.18 8.43 -20.44
CA THR A 136 -18.61 7.04 -20.71
C THR A 136 -20.08 6.98 -21.12
N ALA A 137 -20.96 7.74 -20.45
CA ALA A 137 -22.38 7.80 -20.79
C ALA A 137 -22.59 8.41 -22.20
N ILE A 138 -21.88 9.50 -22.51
CA ILE A 138 -21.91 10.15 -23.83
C ILE A 138 -21.44 9.18 -24.91
N GLY A 139 -20.33 8.45 -24.70
CA GLY A 139 -19.85 7.45 -25.66
C GLY A 139 -20.86 6.33 -25.94
N ARG A 140 -21.59 5.88 -24.91
CA ARG A 140 -22.67 4.88 -25.07
C ARG A 140 -23.89 5.47 -25.78
N LEU A 141 -24.31 6.68 -25.44
CA LEU A 141 -25.47 7.35 -26.06
C LEU A 141 -25.21 7.74 -27.53
N GLY A 142 -24.02 8.23 -27.85
CA GLY A 142 -23.61 8.54 -29.23
C GLY A 142 -23.60 7.32 -30.15
N SER A 143 -23.43 6.11 -29.59
CA SER A 143 -23.58 4.86 -30.34
C SER A 143 -25.04 4.44 -30.58
N LEU A 144 -26.00 5.07 -29.89
CA LEU A 144 -27.42 4.68 -29.86
C LEU A 144 -28.38 5.70 -30.47
N VAL A 145 -28.07 7.01 -30.50
CA VAL A 145 -29.04 8.07 -30.87
C VAL A 145 -28.44 9.15 -31.78
N GLY A 146 -29.22 9.62 -32.76
CA GLY A 146 -28.82 10.69 -33.69
C GLY A 146 -28.90 12.10 -33.10
N TYR A 147 -27.88 12.91 -33.41
CA TYR A 147 -27.61 14.37 -33.30
C TYR A 147 -28.40 15.28 -32.33
N GLY A 148 -29.71 15.11 -32.11
CA GLY A 148 -30.53 16.03 -31.31
C GLY A 148 -30.30 15.97 -29.80
N ALA A 149 -29.89 14.81 -29.27
CA ALA A 149 -29.58 14.63 -27.84
C ALA A 149 -28.16 15.11 -27.45
N VAL A 150 -27.35 15.54 -28.43
CA VAL A 150 -25.93 15.88 -28.25
C VAL A 150 -25.75 17.31 -27.68
N ALA A 151 -26.62 18.25 -28.04
CA ALA A 151 -26.48 19.65 -27.61
C ALA A 151 -26.69 19.89 -26.10
N ASP A 152 -27.60 19.14 -25.45
CA ASP A 152 -27.78 19.20 -23.99
C ASP A 152 -26.61 18.54 -23.24
N LEU A 153 -25.89 17.60 -23.89
CA LEU A 153 -24.71 16.94 -23.34
C LEU A 153 -23.47 17.85 -23.37
N ASP A 154 -23.36 18.74 -24.37
CA ASP A 154 -22.26 19.70 -24.47
C ASP A 154 -22.28 20.70 -23.30
N ASN A 155 -23.47 21.18 -22.90
CA ASN A 155 -23.63 22.06 -21.74
C ASN A 155 -23.28 21.36 -20.41
N VAL A 156 -23.61 20.07 -20.28
CA VAL A 156 -23.23 19.26 -19.12
C VAL A 156 -21.71 19.02 -19.10
N SER A 157 -21.09 18.81 -20.26
CA SER A 157 -19.62 18.67 -20.36
C SER A 157 -18.89 19.95 -19.94
N ALA A 158 -19.30 21.11 -20.47
CA ALA A 158 -18.67 22.40 -20.13
C ALA A 158 -18.73 22.72 -18.63
N ALA A 159 -19.89 22.50 -17.99
CA ALA A 159 -20.04 22.70 -16.55
C ALA A 159 -19.20 21.72 -15.70
N VAL A 160 -18.89 20.54 -16.22
CA VAL A 160 -18.00 19.56 -15.58
C VAL A 160 -16.52 19.94 -15.78
N ASP A 161 -16.19 20.52 -16.93
CA ASP A 161 -14.84 20.98 -17.26
C ASP A 161 -14.42 22.15 -16.36
N GLU A 162 -15.27 23.16 -16.21
CA GLU A 162 -15.04 24.30 -15.30
C GLU A 162 -14.82 23.83 -13.85
N ARG A 163 -15.56 22.79 -13.41
CA ARG A 163 -15.40 22.22 -12.06
C ARG A 163 -14.06 21.53 -11.86
N ILE A 164 -13.50 20.90 -12.90
CA ILE A 164 -12.19 20.25 -12.81
C ILE A 164 -11.07 21.26 -12.81
N GLU A 165 -11.14 22.27 -13.67
CA GLU A 165 -10.15 23.35 -13.68
C GLU A 165 -10.14 24.08 -12.34
N ALA A 166 -11.31 24.49 -11.83
CA ALA A 166 -11.42 25.11 -10.51
C ALA A 166 -10.91 24.19 -9.38
N PHE A 167 -11.18 22.88 -9.46
CA PHE A 167 -10.65 21.91 -8.50
C PHE A 167 -9.12 21.84 -8.53
N ILE A 168 -8.51 21.78 -9.73
CA ILE A 168 -7.06 21.74 -9.90
C ILE A 168 -6.42 23.01 -9.33
N GLU A 169 -6.96 24.19 -9.64
CA GLU A 169 -6.45 25.46 -9.11
C GLU A 169 -6.56 25.55 -7.59
N ASN A 170 -7.69 25.15 -7.02
CA ASN A 170 -7.88 25.13 -5.55
C ASN A 170 -6.88 24.18 -4.87
N LEU A 171 -6.61 23.02 -5.48
CA LEU A 171 -5.64 22.07 -4.95
C LEU A 171 -4.22 22.60 -5.03
N LEU A 172 -3.85 23.28 -6.13
CA LEU A 172 -2.54 23.94 -6.25
C LEU A 172 -2.37 25.08 -5.25
N GLN A 173 -3.42 25.86 -5.00
CA GLN A 173 -3.38 26.89 -3.97
C GLN A 173 -3.15 26.27 -2.59
N PHE A 174 -3.90 25.22 -2.25
CA PHE A 174 -3.69 24.47 -1.01
C PHE A 174 -2.25 23.92 -0.90
N ILE A 175 -1.71 23.33 -1.98
CA ILE A 175 -0.33 22.84 -2.02
C ILE A 175 0.67 23.97 -1.76
N SER A 176 0.45 25.13 -2.37
CA SER A 176 1.28 26.32 -2.19
C SER A 176 1.27 26.80 -0.74
N ASP A 177 0.09 26.84 -0.11
CA ASP A 177 -0.07 27.22 1.29
C ASP A 177 0.66 26.24 2.22
N VAL A 178 0.51 24.92 1.99
CA VAL A 178 1.23 23.89 2.76
C VAL A 178 2.74 23.98 2.58
N LYS A 179 3.22 24.27 1.36
CA LYS A 179 4.65 24.49 1.08
C LYS A 179 5.19 25.68 1.88
N LEU A 180 4.42 26.76 2.00
CA LEU A 180 4.79 27.93 2.80
C LEU A 180 4.81 27.60 4.30
N ASP A 181 3.77 26.94 4.80
CA ASP A 181 3.67 26.57 6.22
C ASP A 181 4.81 25.63 6.64
N ARG A 182 5.23 24.73 5.74
CA ARG A 182 6.30 23.76 5.97
C ARG A 182 7.66 24.20 5.45
N ALA A 183 7.84 25.47 5.08
CA ALA A 183 9.10 25.95 4.49
C ALA A 183 10.34 25.72 5.39
N ASN A 184 10.14 25.66 6.71
CA ASN A 184 11.20 25.40 7.69
C ASN A 184 11.33 23.91 8.09
N ASP A 185 10.45 23.03 7.59
CA ASP A 185 10.56 21.58 7.80
C ASP A 185 11.51 20.99 6.75
N ASN A 186 12.78 20.88 7.14
CA ASN A 186 13.84 20.33 6.29
C ASN A 186 13.54 18.88 5.87
N ASN A 187 12.93 18.06 6.74
CA ASN A 187 12.64 16.67 6.43
C ASN A 187 11.56 16.58 5.36
N TRP A 188 10.46 17.33 5.54
CA TRP A 188 9.40 17.40 4.55
C TRP A 188 9.88 17.95 3.21
N THR A 189 10.68 19.00 3.21
CA THR A 189 11.23 19.62 1.98
C THR A 189 12.16 18.65 1.24
N GLN A 190 13.07 17.99 1.95
CA GLN A 190 13.96 16.99 1.36
C GLN A 190 13.20 15.79 0.81
N ARG A 191 12.13 15.36 1.49
CA ARG A 191 11.25 14.31 1.00
C ARG A 191 10.57 14.71 -0.30
N LEU A 192 9.98 15.89 -0.37
CA LEU A 192 9.33 16.37 -1.59
C LEU A 192 10.32 16.38 -2.78
N LEU A 193 11.53 16.92 -2.58
CA LEU A 193 12.57 16.92 -3.61
C LEU A 193 12.99 15.52 -4.06
N ARG A 194 13.08 14.58 -3.12
CA ARG A 194 13.40 13.18 -3.41
C ARG A 194 12.28 12.51 -4.20
N ILE A 195 11.01 12.72 -3.83
CA ILE A 195 9.85 12.23 -4.58
C ILE A 195 9.81 12.80 -5.99
N GLU A 196 10.08 14.10 -6.16
CA GLU A 196 10.18 14.71 -7.49
C GLU A 196 11.30 14.08 -8.33
N SER A 197 12.44 13.75 -7.71
CA SER A 197 13.56 13.09 -8.38
C SER A 197 13.29 11.63 -8.73
N GLU A 198 12.69 10.86 -7.81
CA GLU A 198 12.50 9.40 -7.94
C GLU A 198 11.23 9.05 -8.71
N ASN A 199 10.15 9.82 -8.51
CA ASN A 199 8.81 9.53 -9.04
C ASN A 199 8.28 10.59 -10.02
N GLY A 200 9.02 11.67 -10.29
CA GLY A 200 8.58 12.71 -11.24
C GLY A 200 8.24 12.15 -12.63
N HIS A 201 8.93 11.09 -13.07
CA HIS A 201 8.56 10.37 -14.29
C HIS A 201 7.16 9.74 -14.19
N ASN A 202 6.90 8.96 -13.13
CA ASN A 202 5.62 8.30 -12.89
C ASN A 202 4.46 9.31 -12.83
N SER A 203 4.65 10.38 -12.05
CA SER A 203 3.71 11.50 -11.95
C SER A 203 3.44 12.15 -13.29
N ARG A 204 4.47 12.41 -14.11
CA ARG A 204 4.31 13.02 -15.43
C ARG A 204 3.57 12.11 -16.41
N VAL A 205 3.85 10.81 -16.41
CA VAL A 205 3.16 9.84 -17.26
C VAL A 205 1.67 9.84 -16.92
N MET A 206 1.31 9.74 -15.64
CA MET A 206 -0.10 9.79 -15.22
C MET A 206 -0.75 11.14 -15.47
N ALA A 207 -0.04 12.24 -15.23
CA ALA A 207 -0.54 13.58 -15.51
C ALA A 207 -0.93 13.73 -16.99
N ARG A 208 -0.07 13.26 -17.91
CA ARG A 208 -0.39 13.26 -19.36
C ARG A 208 -1.59 12.39 -19.69
N THR A 209 -1.69 11.20 -19.08
CA THR A 209 -2.85 10.32 -19.26
C THR A 209 -4.14 11.04 -18.88
N PHE A 210 -4.19 11.69 -17.71
CA PHE A 210 -5.38 12.44 -17.29
C PHE A 210 -5.65 13.69 -18.12
N VAL A 211 -4.63 14.46 -18.50
CA VAL A 211 -4.82 15.62 -19.38
C VAL A 211 -5.45 15.22 -20.70
N ASN A 212 -5.02 14.10 -21.29
CA ASN A 212 -5.58 13.60 -22.53
C ASN A 212 -7.00 13.05 -22.32
N SER A 213 -7.21 12.21 -21.30
CA SER A 213 -8.52 11.60 -21.02
C SER A 213 -9.58 12.63 -20.61
N LEU A 214 -9.17 13.69 -19.90
CA LEU A 214 -10.03 14.79 -19.49
C LEU A 214 -9.97 15.96 -20.49
N GLN A 215 -9.27 15.83 -21.63
CA GLN A 215 -9.20 16.88 -22.67
C GLN A 215 -8.83 18.28 -22.13
N LEU A 216 -7.93 18.35 -21.13
CA LEU A 216 -7.57 19.61 -20.48
C LEU A 216 -6.66 20.45 -21.38
N THR A 217 -6.91 21.76 -21.42
CA THR A 217 -6.10 22.72 -22.20
C THR A 217 -5.66 23.90 -21.34
N PRO A 218 -4.43 24.42 -21.51
CA PRO A 218 -3.37 23.93 -22.39
C PRO A 218 -2.71 22.64 -21.88
N ILE A 219 -2.40 21.71 -22.80
CA ILE A 219 -1.88 20.37 -22.46
C ILE A 219 -0.60 20.44 -21.59
N ARG A 220 0.37 21.28 -21.99
CA ARG A 220 1.66 21.40 -21.29
C ARG A 220 1.49 21.93 -19.87
N GLU A 221 0.68 22.97 -19.71
CA GLU A 221 0.45 23.59 -18.42
C GLU A 221 -0.33 22.67 -17.49
N SER A 222 -1.42 22.08 -17.99
CA SER A 222 -2.24 21.13 -17.24
C SER A 222 -1.43 19.90 -16.81
N THR A 223 -0.51 19.43 -17.66
CA THR A 223 0.39 18.32 -17.31
C THR A 223 1.29 18.71 -16.13
N ARG A 224 1.89 19.90 -16.16
CA ARG A 224 2.76 20.39 -15.08
C ARG A 224 1.99 20.53 -13.76
N LYS A 225 0.76 21.07 -13.83
CA LYS A 225 -0.13 21.22 -12.68
C LYS A 225 -0.46 19.87 -12.03
N LEU A 226 -0.86 18.88 -12.82
CA LEU A 226 -1.15 17.55 -12.31
C LEU A 226 0.10 16.81 -11.82
N GLU A 227 1.24 16.97 -12.50
CA GLU A 227 2.53 16.41 -12.06
C GLU A 227 2.89 16.93 -10.66
N GLU A 228 2.73 18.22 -10.40
CA GLU A 228 2.95 18.83 -9.08
C GLU A 228 1.98 18.28 -8.02
N ILE A 229 0.70 18.15 -8.35
CA ILE A 229 -0.30 17.56 -7.47
C ILE A 229 0.07 16.11 -7.10
N PHE A 230 0.51 15.31 -8.08
CA PHE A 230 0.86 13.90 -7.86
C PHE A 230 2.13 13.77 -7.02
N ASN A 231 3.17 14.54 -7.31
CA ASN A 231 4.38 14.54 -6.47
C ASN A 231 4.07 14.97 -5.03
N PHE A 232 3.22 15.98 -4.85
CA PHE A 232 2.78 16.38 -3.51
C PHE A 232 1.98 15.29 -2.81
N HIS A 233 1.07 14.60 -3.52
CA HIS A 233 0.30 13.50 -2.96
C HIS A 233 1.21 12.35 -2.50
N LEU A 234 2.16 11.93 -3.34
CA LEU A 234 3.15 10.91 -3.01
C LEU A 234 4.00 11.32 -1.79
N ALA A 235 4.47 12.57 -1.73
CA ALA A 235 5.28 13.06 -0.60
C ALA A 235 4.52 13.10 0.74
N ASN A 236 3.19 13.21 0.72
CA ASN A 236 2.37 13.18 1.93
C ASN A 236 1.81 11.80 2.27
N SER A 237 1.84 10.86 1.32
CA SER A 237 1.18 9.54 1.46
C SER A 237 2.14 8.36 1.32
N TYR A 238 3.45 8.63 1.37
CA TYR A 238 4.56 7.67 1.18
C TYR A 238 4.51 6.46 2.14
N SER A 239 3.95 6.62 3.34
CA SER A 239 3.88 5.56 4.36
C SER A 239 2.46 5.02 4.62
N ASP A 240 1.41 5.75 4.23
CA ASP A 240 0.03 5.27 4.38
C ASP A 240 -0.46 4.65 3.06
N PHE A 241 -0.31 3.34 2.90
CA PHE A 241 -0.76 2.64 1.69
C PHE A 241 -2.29 2.56 1.53
N LYS A 242 -3.11 3.22 2.36
CA LYS A 242 -4.58 3.19 2.26
C LYS A 242 -5.12 3.78 0.95
N TRP A 243 -4.41 4.73 0.34
CA TRP A 243 -4.81 5.31 -0.95
C TRP A 243 -4.42 4.41 -2.13
N ALA A 244 -3.40 3.55 -1.93
CA ALA A 244 -2.96 2.57 -2.90
C ALA A 244 -3.93 1.38 -2.93
N ARG A 245 -4.28 0.96 -4.14
CA ARG A 245 -5.20 -0.17 -4.34
C ARG A 245 -4.51 -1.51 -4.08
N ASN A 246 -3.23 -1.58 -4.43
CA ASN A 246 -2.40 -2.78 -4.30
C ASN A 246 -1.52 -2.68 -3.05
N HIS A 247 -2.16 -2.76 -1.88
CA HIS A 247 -1.45 -2.94 -0.62
C HIS A 247 -1.79 -4.29 0.01
N SER A 248 -0.82 -4.84 0.72
CA SER A 248 -0.99 -6.07 1.49
C SER A 248 -0.84 -5.77 2.98
N VAL A 249 -1.59 -6.50 3.79
CA VAL A 249 -1.39 -6.57 5.24
C VAL A 249 -0.77 -7.92 5.54
N ILE A 250 0.30 -7.92 6.33
CA ILE A 250 1.05 -9.12 6.70
C ILE A 250 1.08 -9.16 8.22
N ALA A 251 0.56 -10.21 8.83
CA ALA A 251 0.79 -10.45 10.25
C ALA A 251 1.87 -11.52 10.41
N ILE A 252 2.95 -11.16 11.09
CA ILE A 252 4.02 -12.08 11.50
C ILE A 252 3.76 -12.41 12.96
N VAL A 253 3.59 -13.69 13.26
CA VAL A 253 3.13 -14.13 14.57
C VAL A 253 3.78 -15.43 14.98
N GLY A 254 4.09 -15.55 16.27
CA GLY A 254 4.70 -16.76 16.80
C GLY A 254 5.58 -16.49 18.01
N PHE A 255 6.60 -17.32 18.17
CA PHE A 255 7.61 -17.21 19.22
C PHE A 255 8.99 -17.03 18.59
N GLY A 256 9.74 -16.04 19.07
CA GLY A 256 11.19 -16.01 18.93
C GLY A 256 11.86 -17.16 19.68
N GLN A 257 13.15 -17.38 19.45
CA GLN A 257 13.88 -18.50 20.06
C GLN A 257 13.88 -18.45 21.61
N ASP A 258 13.90 -17.25 22.19
CA ASP A 258 13.97 -17.03 23.64
C ASP A 258 12.67 -16.44 24.22
N GLU A 259 11.66 -16.19 23.38
CA GLU A 259 10.39 -15.62 23.82
C GLU A 259 9.52 -16.66 24.53
N LEU A 260 9.15 -16.37 25.77
CA LEU A 260 8.27 -17.23 26.58
C LEU A 260 6.78 -17.06 26.22
N VAL A 261 6.44 -15.95 25.56
CA VAL A 261 5.09 -15.61 25.15
C VAL A 261 5.08 -15.19 23.69
N PRO A 262 4.03 -15.50 22.94
CA PRO A 262 3.98 -15.14 21.54
C PRO A 262 3.68 -13.65 21.35
N MET A 263 4.13 -13.13 20.21
CA MET A 263 3.86 -11.78 19.74
C MET A 263 3.27 -11.85 18.33
N MET A 264 2.44 -10.86 17.98
CA MET A 264 2.07 -10.58 16.59
C MET A 264 2.49 -9.18 16.21
N VAL A 265 3.13 -9.04 15.04
CA VAL A 265 3.44 -7.76 14.42
C VAL A 265 2.69 -7.67 13.11
N GLU A 266 1.89 -6.62 12.96
CA GLU A 266 1.16 -6.32 11.74
C GLU A 266 1.96 -5.32 10.90
N LEU A 267 2.26 -5.71 9.66
CA LEU A 267 2.94 -4.92 8.66
C LEU A 267 1.96 -4.54 7.55
N LYS A 268 2.24 -3.40 6.91
CA LYS A 268 1.64 -3.05 5.62
C LYS A 268 2.71 -2.99 4.56
N SER A 269 2.38 -3.47 3.37
CA SER A 269 3.26 -3.41 2.21
C SER A 269 2.57 -2.79 1.01
N GLY A 270 3.33 -2.06 0.19
CA GLY A 270 2.88 -1.47 -1.07
C GLY A 270 4.05 -1.08 -1.97
N SER A 271 3.79 -0.20 -2.93
CA SER A 271 4.80 0.36 -3.83
C SER A 271 5.88 1.13 -3.06
N ILE A 272 7.14 1.06 -3.51
CA ILE A 272 8.21 1.92 -3.00
C ILE A 272 8.00 3.32 -3.59
N ILE A 273 7.41 4.20 -2.79
CA ILE A 273 7.19 5.61 -3.13
C ILE A 273 8.40 6.44 -2.75
N ASP A 274 9.01 6.14 -1.60
CA ASP A 274 10.17 6.83 -1.08
C ASP A 274 11.25 5.80 -0.74
N SER A 275 12.39 5.88 -1.42
CA SER A 275 13.50 4.94 -1.21
C SER A 275 14.00 4.88 0.24
N GLN A 276 13.80 5.92 1.06
CA GLN A 276 14.18 5.92 2.48
C GLN A 276 13.27 5.06 3.36
N TYR A 277 12.01 4.84 2.96
CA TYR A 277 11.02 4.11 3.75
C TYR A 277 10.73 2.71 3.20
N GLY A 278 11.17 2.42 1.96
CA GLY A 278 11.01 1.10 1.35
C GLY A 278 9.55 0.76 1.08
N SER A 279 9.24 -0.54 1.04
CA SER A 279 7.94 -1.07 0.64
C SER A 279 7.11 -1.63 1.80
N ILE A 280 7.67 -1.70 3.01
CA ILE A 280 7.03 -2.29 4.18
C ILE A 280 7.13 -1.33 5.36
N GLN A 281 6.03 -1.18 6.09
CA GLN A 281 5.92 -0.39 7.30
C GLN A 281 5.28 -1.23 8.40
N ILE A 282 5.80 -1.14 9.63
CA ILE A 282 5.16 -1.73 10.80
C ILE A 282 3.95 -0.86 11.16
N ARG A 283 2.79 -1.49 11.32
CA ARG A 283 1.54 -0.79 11.66
C ARG A 283 1.26 -0.90 13.16
N ARG A 284 1.34 -2.11 13.71
CA ARG A 284 0.92 -2.43 15.08
C ARG A 284 1.72 -3.60 15.64
N ARG A 285 1.94 -3.58 16.94
CA ARG A 285 2.43 -4.74 17.70
C ARG A 285 1.38 -5.17 18.71
N TYR A 286 1.22 -6.47 18.85
CA TYR A 286 0.33 -7.09 19.81
C TYR A 286 1.14 -8.04 20.67
N GLU A 287 1.25 -7.70 21.95
CA GLU A 287 2.10 -8.41 22.91
C GLU A 287 1.23 -9.00 24.01
N LEU A 288 1.45 -10.27 24.32
CA LEU A 288 0.76 -10.89 25.43
C LEU A 288 1.52 -10.63 26.73
N ARG A 289 0.93 -9.87 27.65
CA ARG A 289 1.56 -9.61 28.94
C ARG A 289 1.37 -10.80 29.88
N LEU A 290 2.45 -11.23 30.51
CA LEU A 290 2.39 -12.21 31.60
C LEU A 290 1.62 -11.66 32.81
N GLN A 291 0.95 -12.56 33.52
CA GLN A 291 0.26 -12.25 34.77
C GLN A 291 1.25 -11.68 35.79
N SER A 292 0.93 -10.52 36.36
CA SER A 292 1.75 -9.90 37.41
C SER A 292 1.34 -10.36 38.81
N ASN A 293 0.10 -10.81 38.99
CA ASN A 293 -0.46 -11.30 40.25
C ASN A 293 -1.66 -12.22 40.00
N ALA A 294 -2.17 -12.87 41.06
CA ALA A 294 -3.24 -13.87 40.95
C ALA A 294 -4.60 -13.34 40.46
N TYR A 295 -4.81 -12.03 40.46
CA TYR A 295 -6.03 -11.36 39.97
C TYR A 295 -5.86 -10.73 38.59
N ASP A 296 -4.66 -10.81 38.05
CA ASP A 296 -4.29 -10.29 36.75
C ASP A 296 -4.21 -11.46 35.78
N HIS A 297 -5.14 -11.52 34.83
CA HIS A 297 -5.24 -12.65 33.90
C HIS A 297 -4.22 -12.59 32.76
N GLY A 298 -3.40 -11.54 32.70
CA GLY A 298 -2.61 -11.23 31.51
C GLY A 298 -3.53 -10.70 30.43
N GLU A 299 -3.07 -9.73 29.67
CA GLU A 299 -3.89 -9.09 28.63
C GLU A 299 -3.06 -8.95 27.36
N LEU A 300 -3.76 -9.04 26.23
CA LEU A 300 -3.19 -8.64 24.94
C LEU A 300 -3.09 -7.12 24.94
N GLU A 301 -1.88 -6.58 24.82
CA GLU A 301 -1.65 -5.15 24.70
C GLU A 301 -1.41 -4.80 23.22
N GLU A 302 -2.21 -3.87 22.69
CA GLU A 302 -1.91 -3.22 21.41
C GLU A 302 -0.96 -2.05 21.67
N ARG A 303 0.19 -2.05 20.98
CA ARG A 303 1.17 -0.96 21.06
C ARG A 303 1.30 -0.28 19.70
N CYS A 304 1.28 1.05 19.72
CA CYS A 304 1.67 1.86 18.57
C CYS A 304 3.17 1.73 18.34
N ASP A 305 3.59 1.46 17.11
CA ASP A 305 5.01 1.35 16.77
C ASP A 305 5.73 2.70 16.88
N GLU A 306 5.13 3.78 16.37
CA GLU A 306 5.77 5.09 16.28
C GLU A 306 6.07 5.72 17.65
N CYS A 307 5.23 5.49 18.66
CA CYS A 307 5.36 6.14 19.97
C CYS A 307 5.42 5.18 21.17
N GLY A 308 5.33 3.86 20.94
CA GLY A 308 5.35 2.84 21.98
C GLY A 308 4.18 2.89 22.98
N THR A 309 3.20 3.77 22.75
CA THR A 309 2.08 3.98 23.66
C THR A 309 1.10 2.83 23.56
N LYS A 310 0.61 2.36 24.71
CA LYS A 310 -0.47 1.38 24.81
C LYS A 310 -1.77 2.02 24.30
N LEU A 311 -2.42 1.40 23.32
CA LEU A 311 -3.66 1.87 22.70
C LEU A 311 -4.90 1.32 23.43
#